data_AF-A0A1G1C3G0-F1
#
_entry.id   AF-A0A1G1C3G0-F1
#
_cell.length_a   1.000
_cell.length_b   1.000
_cell.length_c   1.000
_cell.angle_alpha   90.00
_cell.angle_beta   90.00
_cell.angle_gamma   90.00
#
_symmetry.space_group_name_H-M   'P 1'
#
loop_
_entity.id
_entity.type
_entity.pdbx_description
1 polymer ?
#
loop_
_entity_poly.entity_id
_entity_poly.type
_entity_poly.pdbx_seq_one_letter_code
_entity_poly.pdbx_strand_id
1 'polypeptide(L)'
;MCLPFKKKKNFSVPFIAFFQALGLLFYCGLVGLLFWRGEKWFGPISYYWGPLFFLVLFIVSALICALIAFGYAFILFWERKQTMEAFKLIIFMTAWLALFTFLIVLILLIS
;
A
#
# COMPACT_ATOMS: atom_id res chain seq x y z
N MET A 1 6.56 -31.02 -11.61
CA MET A 1 6.41 -31.37 -10.18
C MET A 1 5.13 -30.70 -9.69
N CYS A 2 4.06 -31.48 -9.50
CA CYS A 2 2.75 -30.97 -9.08
C CYS A 2 2.83 -30.55 -7.61
N LEU A 3 2.82 -29.25 -7.34
CA LEU A 3 2.68 -28.74 -5.99
C LEU A 3 1.22 -28.93 -5.54
N PRO A 4 0.96 -29.64 -4.43
CA PRO A 4 -0.38 -29.78 -3.89
C PRO A 4 -0.78 -28.43 -3.26
N PHE A 5 -1.51 -27.61 -4.01
CA PHE A 5 -2.08 -26.38 -3.49
C PHE A 5 -3.17 -26.71 -2.47
N LYS A 6 -2.70 -26.77 -1.22
CA LYS A 6 -3.48 -26.87 0.01
C LYS A 6 -4.56 -25.79 -0.02
N LYS A 7 -5.82 -26.23 -0.14
CA LYS A 7 -7.04 -25.40 -0.09
C LYS A 7 -7.00 -24.53 1.18
N LYS A 8 -6.52 -23.28 1.04
CA LYS A 8 -6.47 -22.33 2.16
C LYS A 8 -7.87 -21.77 2.38
N LYS A 9 -8.41 -22.13 3.54
CA LYS A 9 -9.54 -21.56 4.31
C LYS A 9 -10.19 -20.32 3.67
N ASN A 10 -11.52 -20.33 3.53
CA ASN A 10 -12.36 -19.17 3.24
C ASN A 10 -12.06 -18.05 4.24
N PHE A 11 -11.06 -17.22 3.95
CA PHE A 11 -10.83 -15.98 4.68
C PHE A 11 -11.73 -14.94 4.03
N SER A 12 -12.61 -14.34 4.83
CA SER A 12 -13.47 -13.26 4.39
C SER A 12 -12.61 -12.20 3.71
N VAL A 13 -12.84 -11.99 2.42
CA VAL A 13 -12.31 -10.90 1.56
C VAL A 13 -12.08 -9.58 2.32
N PRO A 14 -13.02 -9.11 3.19
CA PRO A 14 -12.80 -7.89 3.99
C PRO A 14 -11.62 -7.95 4.97
N PHE A 15 -11.30 -9.11 5.56
CA PHE A 15 -10.24 -9.23 6.56
C PHE A 15 -8.84 -9.09 5.92
N ILE A 16 -8.69 -9.59 4.69
CA ILE A 16 -7.45 -9.45 3.91
C ILE A 16 -7.30 -7.99 3.47
N ALA A 17 -8.36 -7.40 2.92
CA ALA A 17 -8.35 -5.99 2.52
C ALA A 17 -8.07 -5.04 3.71
N PHE A 18 -8.58 -5.36 4.91
CA PHE A 18 -8.31 -4.60 6.13
C PHE A 18 -6.83 -4.62 6.49
N PHE A 19 -6.22 -5.80 6.53
CA PHE A 19 -4.79 -5.94 6.87
C PHE A 19 -3.89 -5.31 5.82
N GLN A 20 -4.29 -5.39 4.55
CA GLN A 20 -3.57 -4.79 3.42
C GLN A 20 -3.65 -3.26 3.47
N ALA A 21 -4.83 -2.69 3.74
CA ALA A 21 -5.01 -1.25 3.93
C ALA A 21 -4.24 -0.75 5.17
N LEU A 22 -4.29 -1.48 6.29
CA LEU A 22 -3.59 -1.11 7.53
C LEU A 22 -2.07 -1.16 7.35
N GLY A 23 -1.55 -2.19 6.69
CA GLY A 23 -0.13 -2.27 6.34
C GLY A 23 0.31 -1.14 5.41
N LEU A 24 -0.51 -0.79 4.41
CA LEU A 24 -0.22 0.31 3.50
C LEU A 24 -0.20 1.67 4.23
N LEU A 25 -1.16 1.87 5.12
CA LEU A 25 -1.28 3.12 5.89
C LEU A 25 -0.12 3.28 6.87
N PHE A 26 0.27 2.19 7.54
CA PHE A 26 1.44 2.18 8.41
C PHE A 26 2.74 2.44 7.63
N TYR A 27 2.90 1.83 6.45
CA TYR A 27 4.06 2.05 5.59
C TYR A 27 4.13 3.49 5.06
N CYS A 28 3.03 4.04 4.55
CA CYS A 28 2.96 5.43 4.12
C CYS A 28 3.23 6.40 5.28
N GLY A 29 2.76 6.10 6.49
CA GLY A 29 3.06 6.89 7.69
C GLY A 29 4.56 6.89 8.04
N LEU A 30 5.21 5.73 7.97
CA LEU A 30 6.67 5.61 8.18
C LEU A 30 7.46 6.40 7.14
N VAL A 31 7.07 6.29 5.86
CA VAL A 31 7.70 7.05 4.77
C VAL A 31 7.46 8.56 4.93
N GLY A 32 6.26 8.97 5.35
CA GLY A 32 5.96 10.36 5.68
C GLY A 32 6.83 10.90 6.82
N LEU A 33 7.08 10.08 7.86
CA LEU A 33 7.99 10.43 8.95
C LEU A 33 9.44 10.57 8.47
N LEU A 34 9.88 9.69 7.56
CA LEU A 34 11.19 9.79 6.92
C LEU A 34 11.33 11.08 6.11
N PHE A 35 10.28 11.50 5.39
CA PHE A 35 10.27 12.78 4.69
C PHE A 35 10.28 13.97 5.65
N TRP A 36 9.54 13.91 6.76
CA TRP A 36 9.54 14.96 7.80
C TRP A 36 10.93 15.17 8.43
N ARG A 37 11.68 14.08 8.64
CA ARG A 37 13.08 14.14 9.10
C ARG A 37 14.08 14.33 7.94
N GLY A 38 13.59 14.26 6.71
CA GLY A 38 14.37 14.13 5.49
C GLY A 38 15.22 15.36 5.19
N GLU A 39 14.76 16.57 5.53
CA GLU A 39 15.56 17.79 5.29
C GLU A 39 16.94 17.75 5.96
N LYS A 40 17.08 17.03 7.09
CA LYS A 40 18.39 16.82 7.74
C LYS A 40 19.27 15.78 7.05
N TRP A 41 18.67 14.83 6.33
CA TRP A 41 19.36 13.68 5.72
C TRP A 41 19.62 13.87 4.22
N PHE A 42 18.71 14.55 3.51
CA PHE A 42 18.78 14.81 2.06
C PHE A 42 19.48 16.12 1.72
N GLY A 43 19.75 16.97 2.71
CA GLY A 43 20.36 18.29 2.53
C GLY A 43 19.35 19.32 1.99
N PRO A 44 19.71 20.62 1.98
CA PRO A 44 18.82 21.65 1.48
C PRO A 44 18.51 21.44 -0.02
N ILE A 45 17.28 21.75 -0.43
CA ILE A 45 16.75 21.65 -1.81
C ILE A 45 17.65 22.37 -2.85
N SER A 46 18.55 23.26 -2.38
CA SER A 46 19.56 23.94 -3.19
C SER A 46 20.56 23.01 -3.90
N TYR A 47 20.72 21.75 -3.46
CA TYR A 47 21.58 20.77 -4.12
C TYR A 47 20.75 19.73 -4.89
N TYR A 48 21.13 19.44 -6.13
CA TYR A 48 20.48 18.48 -7.04
C TYR A 48 20.19 17.10 -6.40
N TRP A 49 21.02 16.69 -5.44
CA TRP A 49 20.89 15.43 -4.70
C TRP A 49 19.64 15.33 -3.83
N GLY A 50 19.17 16.44 -3.24
CA GLY A 50 17.99 16.43 -2.37
C GLY A 50 16.72 16.01 -3.12
N PRO A 51 16.35 16.70 -4.22
CA PRO A 51 15.22 16.32 -5.05
C PRO A 51 15.34 14.91 -5.66
N LEU A 52 16.56 14.49 -6.04
CA LEU A 52 16.80 13.16 -6.61
C LEU A 52 16.49 12.04 -5.61
N PHE A 53 17.04 12.14 -4.39
CA PHE A 53 16.79 11.14 -3.36
C PHE A 53 15.32 11.10 -2.94
N PHE A 54 14.66 12.27 -2.86
CA PHE A 54 13.22 12.33 -2.64
C PHE A 54 12.46 11.52 -3.69
N LEU A 55 12.77 11.74 -4.97
CA LEU A 55 12.09 11.08 -6.09
C LEU A 55 12.33 9.56 -6.09
N VAL A 56 13.56 9.13 -5.77
CA VAL A 56 13.90 7.71 -5.65
C VAL A 56 13.16 7.05 -4.50
N LEU A 57 13.15 7.66 -3.31
CA LEU A 57 12.39 7.12 -2.15
C LEU A 57 10.89 7.04 -2.45
N PHE A 58 10.36 8.06 -3.11
CA PHE A 58 8.97 8.10 -3.52
C PHE A 58 8.60 6.96 -4.47
N ILE A 59 9.41 6.74 -5.51
CA ILE A 59 9.19 5.64 -6.47
C ILE A 59 9.33 4.27 -5.80
N VAL A 60 10.34 4.08 -4.94
CA VAL A 60 10.52 2.83 -4.20
C VAL A 60 9.31 2.56 -3.31
N SER A 61 8.82 3.57 -2.60
CA SER A 61 7.60 3.49 -1.79
C SER A 61 6.38 3.13 -2.64
N ALA A 62 6.18 3.83 -3.77
CA ALA A 62 5.07 3.56 -4.69
C ALA A 62 5.14 2.13 -5.26
N LEU A 63 6.34 1.62 -5.54
CA LEU A 63 6.57 0.27 -6.05
C LEU A 63 6.22 -0.77 -4.99
N ILE A 64 6.62 -0.56 -3.73
CA ILE A 64 6.27 -1.44 -2.61
C ILE A 64 4.75 -1.43 -2.37
N CYS A 65 4.12 -0.25 -2.42
CA CYS A 65 2.67 -0.11 -2.34
C CYS A 65 1.97 -0.89 -3.46
N ALA A 66 2.45 -0.77 -4.70
CA ALA A 66 1.93 -1.51 -5.84
C ALA A 66 2.14 -3.02 -5.64
N LEU A 67 3.29 -3.47 -5.14
CA LEU A 67 3.57 -4.89 -4.91
C LEU A 67 2.65 -5.48 -3.83
N ILE A 68 2.39 -4.73 -2.75
CA ILE A 68 1.45 -5.14 -1.70
C ILE A 68 0.02 -5.18 -2.27
N ALA A 69 -0.39 -4.18 -3.05
CA ALA A 69 -1.72 -4.10 -3.66
C ALA A 69 -1.97 -5.20 -4.71
N PHE A 70 -1.01 -5.40 -5.62
CA PHE A 70 -1.13 -6.31 -6.76
C PHE A 70 -0.64 -7.73 -6.49
N GLY A 71 0.23 -7.97 -5.51
CA GLY A 71 0.81 -9.30 -5.26
C GLY A 71 -0.26 -10.34 -4.99
N TYR A 72 -1.29 -9.99 -4.20
CA TYR A 72 -2.43 -10.87 -3.95
C TYR A 72 -3.35 -11.00 -5.17
N ALA A 73 -3.58 -9.91 -5.90
CA ALA A 73 -4.40 -9.92 -7.11
C ALA A 73 -3.78 -10.78 -8.22
N PHE A 74 -2.44 -10.76 -8.35
CA PHE A 74 -1.69 -11.52 -9.35
C PHE A 74 -1.76 -13.03 -9.08
N ILE A 75 -1.59 -13.45 -7.81
CA ILE A 75 -1.77 -14.84 -7.39
C ILE A 75 -3.22 -15.30 -7.65
N LEU A 76 -4.21 -14.47 -7.32
CA LEU A 76 -5.63 -14.82 -7.51
C LEU A 76 -6.03 -14.90 -9.00
N PHE A 77 -5.45 -14.04 -9.84
CA PHE A 77 -5.66 -14.02 -11.28
C PHE A 77 -5.08 -15.28 -11.95
N TRP A 78 -3.87 -15.67 -11.56
CA TRP A 78 -3.16 -16.81 -12.15
C TRP A 78 -3.74 -18.16 -11.69
N GLU A 79 -4.17 -18.26 -10.43
CA GLU A 79 -4.50 -19.56 -9.82
C GLU A 79 -6.00 -19.91 -9.84
N ARG A 80 -6.90 -18.92 -9.81
CA ARG A 80 -8.35 -19.18 -9.74
C ARG A 80 -9.16 -18.83 -11.00
N LYS A 81 -8.60 -18.12 -11.99
CA LYS A 81 -9.36 -17.51 -13.12
C LYS A 81 -10.56 -16.63 -12.67
N GLN A 82 -10.65 -16.27 -11.39
CA GLN A 82 -11.72 -15.45 -10.82
C GLN A 82 -11.28 -13.98 -10.78
N THR A 83 -11.19 -13.38 -11.96
CA THR A 83 -10.78 -11.99 -12.16
C THR A 83 -11.68 -10.99 -11.40
N MET A 84 -12.96 -11.32 -11.29
CA MET A 84 -13.96 -10.50 -10.59
C MET A 84 -13.72 -10.41 -9.08
N GLU A 85 -13.25 -11.47 -8.44
CA GLU A 85 -12.93 -11.43 -6.99
C GLU A 85 -11.64 -10.66 -6.73
N ALA A 86 -10.64 -10.74 -7.62
CA ALA A 86 -9.41 -9.96 -7.51
C ALA A 86 -9.69 -8.46 -7.59
N PHE A 87 -10.50 -8.05 -8.56
CA PHE A 87 -10.95 -6.66 -8.68
C PHE A 87 -11.77 -6.21 -7.48
N LYS A 88 -12.69 -7.04 -6.98
CA LYS A 88 -13.50 -6.72 -5.81
C LYS A 88 -12.65 -6.52 -4.56
N LEU A 89 -11.54 -7.26 -4.44
CA LEU A 89 -10.58 -7.13 -3.34
C LEU A 89 -9.80 -5.81 -3.41
N ILE A 90 -9.32 -5.44 -4.59
CA ILE A 90 -8.66 -4.14 -4.80
C ILE A 90 -9.63 -2.99 -4.55
N ILE A 91 -10.87 -3.08 -5.07
CA ILE A 91 -11.90 -2.05 -4.85
C ILE A 91 -12.22 -1.90 -3.35
N PHE A 92 -12.38 -3.01 -2.63
CA PHE A 92 -12.59 -2.97 -1.18
C PHE A 92 -11.38 -2.37 -0.44
N MET A 93 -10.15 -2.75 -0.82
CA MET A 93 -8.92 -2.19 -0.26
C MET A 93 -8.85 -0.68 -0.50
N THR A 94 -9.08 -0.22 -1.72
CA THR A 94 -9.06 1.20 -2.09
C THR A 94 -10.17 1.98 -1.37
N ALA A 95 -11.37 1.42 -1.27
CA ALA A 95 -12.47 2.01 -0.52
C ALA A 95 -12.13 2.16 0.98
N TRP A 96 -11.48 1.15 1.57
CA TRP A 96 -11.06 1.20 2.97
C TRP A 96 -9.92 2.21 3.21
N LEU A 97 -8.95 2.28 2.30
CA LEU A 97 -7.91 3.30 2.31
C LEU A 97 -8.47 4.72 2.16
N ALA A 98 -9.42 4.91 1.25
CA ALA A 98 -10.10 6.20 1.08
C ALA A 98 -10.86 6.60 2.34
N LEU A 99 -11.56 5.66 2.98
CA LEU A 99 -12.27 5.89 4.25
C LEU A 99 -11.28 6.30 5.35
N PHE A 100 -10.18 5.56 5.52
CA PHE A 100 -9.15 5.92 6.50
C PHE A 100 -8.52 7.29 6.23
N THR A 101 -8.24 7.59 4.97
CA THR A 101 -7.67 8.89 4.57
C THR A 101 -8.65 10.03 4.88
N PHE A 102 -9.93 9.85 4.57
CA PHE A 102 -10.99 10.81 4.90
C PHE A 102 -11.11 11.01 6.42
N LEU A 103 -11.01 9.94 7.21
CA LEU A 103 -11.05 10.00 8.67
C LEU A 103 -9.88 10.81 9.25
N ILE A 104 -8.67 10.61 8.72
CA ILE A 104 -7.47 11.35 9.13
C ILE A 104 -7.62 12.85 8.81
N VAL A 105 -8.13 13.19 7.62
CA VAL A 105 -8.37 14.58 7.23
C VAL A 105 -9.42 15.23 8.14
N LEU A 106 -10.50 14.51 8.48
CA LEU A 106 -11.53 15.00 9.39
C LEU A 106 -10.97 15.29 10.80
N ILE A 107 -10.12 14.39 11.32
CA ILE A 107 -9.44 14.57 12.60
C ILE A 107 -8.49 15.78 12.57
N LEU A 108 -7.78 15.98 11.46
CA LEU A 108 -6.90 17.15 11.28
C LEU A 108 -7.70 18.46 11.19
N LEU A 109 -8.90 18.43 10.58
CA LEU A 109 -9.76 19.61 10.46
C LEU A 109 -10.41 20.00 11.80
N ILE A 110 -10.63 19.02 12.69
CA ILE A 110 -11.24 19.25 14.01
C ILE A 110 -10.21 19.64 15.09
N SER A 111 -8.93 19.29 14.89
CA SER A 111 -7.82 19.60 15.82
C SER A 111 -7.23 20.98 15.56
#